data_AF-A0A8T7A9W0-F1
#
_entry.id   AF-A0A8T7A9W0-F1
#
_cell.length_a   1.000
_cell.length_b   1.000
_cell.length_c   1.000
_cell.angle_alpha   90.00
_cell.angle_beta   90.00
_cell.angle_gamma   90.00
#
_symmetry.space_group_name_H-M   'P 1'
#
loop_
_entity.id
_entity.type
_entity.pdbx_description
1 polymer ?
#
loop_
_entity_poly.entity_id
_entity_poly.type
_entity_poly.pdbx_seq_one_letter_code
_entity_poly.pdbx_strand_id
1 'polypeptide(L)' 'MQGQNPQIPDIEIVEVSPRDGLQNESQLFSTDQKLHLINAAIDAGVKRIEVASFVHP' A
#
# COMPACT_ATOMS: atom_id res chain seq x y z
N MET A 1 -38.00 5.52 -21.34
CA MET A 1 -36.69 6.16 -21.15
C MET A 1 -35.75 5.10 -20.59
N GLN A 2 -34.81 4.60 -21.41
CA GLN A 2 -33.87 3.55 -20.97
C GLN A 2 -32.87 4.20 -20.00
N GLY A 3 -32.86 3.76 -18.74
CA GLY A 3 -31.88 4.19 -17.76
C GLY A 3 -30.51 3.65 -18.13
N GLN A 4 -29.53 4.53 -18.33
CA GLN A 4 -28.15 4.11 -18.49
C GLN A 4 -27.66 3.55 -17.15
N ASN A 5 -27.23 2.30 -17.15
CA ASN A 5 -26.60 1.69 -15.98
C ASN A 5 -25.22 2.34 -15.82
N PRO A 6 -24.86 2.90 -14.64
CA PRO A 6 -23.58 3.55 -14.46
C PRO A 6 -22.44 2.54 -14.69
N GLN A 7 -21.50 2.88 -15.56
CA GLN A 7 -20.24 2.16 -15.67
C GLN A 7 -19.40 2.47 -14.43
N ILE A 8 -19.10 1.44 -13.64
CA ILE A 8 -18.15 1.57 -12.54
C ILE A 8 -16.75 1.48 -13.15
N PRO A 9 -15.88 2.49 -12.96
CA PRO A 9 -14.52 2.46 -13.47
C PRO A 9 -13.71 1.36 -12.75
N ASP A 10 -12.70 0.81 -13.43
CA ASP A 10 -11.71 -0.03 -12.78
C ASP A 10 -10.93 0.80 -11.75
N ILE A 11 -10.90 0.32 -10.50
CA ILE A 11 -10.22 0.98 -9.38
C ILE A 11 -8.99 0.16 -9.01
N GLU A 12 -7.83 0.82 -8.92
CA GLU A 12 -6.61 0.26 -8.36
C GLU A 12 -6.37 0.87 -6.98
N ILE A 13 -6.08 0.00 -6.00
CA ILE A 13 -5.62 0.40 -4.67
C ILE A 13 -4.13 0.08 -4.58
N VAL A 14 -3.34 1.08 -4.21
CA VAL A 14 -1.90 0.98 -4.02
C VAL A 14 -1.58 1.20 -2.55
N GLU A 15 -1.04 0.18 -1.89
CA GLU A 15 -0.60 0.28 -0.51
C GLU A 15 0.79 0.91 -0.43
N VAL A 16 0.92 1.98 0.33
CA VAL A 16 2.14 2.79 0.42
C VAL A 16 2.67 2.90 1.85
N SER A 17 1.99 2.32 2.85
CA SER A 17 2.45 2.34 4.24
C SER A 17 3.85 1.79 4.45
N PRO A 18 4.33 0.71 3.78
CA PRO A 18 5.69 0.20 4.02
C PRO A 18 6.79 1.17 3.57
N ARG A 19 6.52 2.04 2.59
CA ARG A 19 7.44 3.08 2.10
C ARG A 19 7.12 4.43 2.73
N ASP A 20 6.03 5.06 2.29
CA ASP A 20 5.74 6.45 2.60
C ASP A 20 5.29 6.62 4.05
N GLY A 21 4.42 5.71 4.52
CA GLY A 21 3.98 5.67 5.91
C GLY A 21 5.17 5.58 6.87
N LEU A 22 5.99 4.55 6.74
CA LEU A 22 7.14 4.34 7.63
C LEU A 22 8.23 5.41 7.50
N GLN A 23 8.40 6.05 6.34
CA GLN A 23 9.36 7.15 6.18
C GLN A 23 8.93 8.44 6.86
N ASN A 24 7.62 8.66 7.00
CA ASN A 24 7.06 9.84 7.67
C ASN A 24 7.01 9.69 9.20
N GLU A 25 7.23 8.49 9.72
CA GLU A 25 7.28 8.23 11.15
C GLU A 25 8.65 8.59 11.76
N SER A 26 8.61 9.24 12.93
CA SER A 26 9.82 9.56 13.69
C SER A 26 10.49 8.32 14.31
N GLN A 27 9.74 7.24 14.45
CA GLN A 27 10.21 5.98 15.00
C GLN A 27 10.96 5.15 13.95
N LEU A 28 12.11 4.59 14.35
CA LEU A 28 12.79 3.58 13.56
C LEU A 28 12.15 2.20 13.80
N PHE A 29 11.76 1.55 12.71
CA PHE A 29 11.19 0.20 12.74
C PHE A 29 12.25 -0.84 12.37
N SER A 30 12.25 -1.96 13.09
CA SER A 30 13.09 -3.11 12.75
C SER A 30 12.66 -3.73 11.43
N THR A 31 13.55 -4.49 10.79
CA THR A 31 13.22 -5.23 9.56
C THR A 31 12.04 -6.17 9.78
N ASP A 32 11.96 -6.86 10.92
CA ASP A 32 10.87 -7.79 11.22
C ASP A 32 9.53 -7.08 11.33
N GLN A 33 9.49 -5.88 11.91
CA GLN A 33 8.26 -5.07 11.98
C GLN A 33 7.80 -4.64 10.59
N LYS A 34 8.74 -4.26 9.71
CA LYS A 34 8.44 -3.92 8.32
C LYS A 34 7.88 -5.13 7.56
N LEU A 35 8.51 -6.30 7.72
CA LEU A 35 8.05 -7.55 7.12
C LEU A 35 6.65 -7.93 7.61
N HIS A 36 6.37 -7.75 8.90
CA HIS A 36 5.04 -8.01 9.45
C HIS A 36 3.97 -7.13 8.78
N LEU A 37 4.23 -5.83 8.62
CA LEU A 37 3.32 -4.90 7.94
C LEU A 37 3.06 -5.31 6.48
N ILE A 38 4.12 -5.66 5.74
CA ILE A 38 4.01 -6.08 4.34
C ILE A 38 3.21 -7.38 4.22
N ASN A 39 3.49 -8.36 5.08
CA ASN A 39 2.75 -9.63 5.08
C ASN A 39 1.28 -9.43 5.43
N ALA A 40 0.96 -8.56 6.39
CA ALA A 40 -0.41 -8.22 6.73
C ALA A 40 -1.16 -7.59 5.52
N ALA A 41 -0.51 -6.73 4.75
CA ALA A 41 -1.10 -6.17 3.53
C ALA A 41 -1.34 -7.23 2.45
N ILE A 42 -0.41 -8.19 2.31
CA ILE A 42 -0.57 -9.34 1.40
C ILE A 42 -1.76 -10.19 1.85
N ASP A 43 -1.84 -10.54 3.13
CA ASP A 43 -2.93 -11.34 3.70
C ASP A 43 -4.29 -10.64 3.59
N ALA A 44 -4.31 -9.30 3.61
CA ALA A 44 -5.50 -8.49 3.36
C ALA A 44 -5.94 -8.46 1.88
N GLY A 45 -5.18 -9.09 0.97
CA GLY A 45 -5.51 -9.18 -0.45
C GLY A 45 -5.12 -7.96 -1.26
N VAL A 46 -4.22 -7.11 -0.75
CA VAL A 46 -3.67 -5.99 -1.52
C VAL A 46 -2.89 -6.52 -2.72
N LYS A 47 -3.18 -5.96 -3.89
CA LYS A 47 -2.59 -6.41 -5.17
C LYS A 47 -1.33 -5.66 -5.56
N ARG A 48 -1.15 -4.44 -5.05
CA ARG A 48 0.00 -3.59 -5.37
C ARG A 48 0.48 -2.87 -4.12
N ILE A 49 1.77 -3.05 -3.80
CA ILE A 49 2.40 -2.55 -2.58
C ILE A 49 3.71 -1.87 -2.94
N GLU A 50 3.91 -0.64 -2.46
CA GLU A 50 5.19 0.06 -2.52
C GLU A 50 6.00 -0.22 -1.26
N VAL A 51 6.98 -1.11 -1.39
CA VAL A 51 7.70 -1.67 -0.24
C VAL A 51 8.80 -0.75 0.29
N ALA A 52 9.56 -0.11 -0.60
CA ALA A 52 10.70 0.73 -0.23
C ALA A 52 11.09 1.70 -1.34
N SER A 53 11.94 2.66 -1.01
CA SER A 53 12.60 3.56 -1.96
C SER A 53 14.10 3.57 -1.71
N PHE A 54 14.89 3.49 -2.76
CA PHE A 54 16.36 3.53 -2.70
C PHE A 54 16.85 4.95 -3.00
N VAL A 55 16.63 5.86 -2.05
CA VAL A 55 17.13 7.25 -2.11
C VAL A 55 18.53 7.34 -1.51
N HIS A 56 19.28 8.41 -1.84
CA HIS A 56 20.52 8.72 -1.11
C HIS A 56 20.18 9.04 0.36
N PRO A 57 20.92 8.49 1.35
CA PRO A 57 20.64 8.66 2.77
C PRO A 57 20.79 10.11 3.26
#